data_AF-A0A8J7CFP0-F1
#
_entry.id   AF-A0A8J7CFP0-F1
#
_cell.length_a   1.000
_cell.length_b   1.000
_cell.length_c   1.000
_cell.angle_alpha   90.00
_cell.angle_beta   90.00
_cell.angle_gamma   90.00
#
_symmetry.space_group_name_H-M   'P 1'
#
loop_
_entity.id
_entity.type
_entity.pdbx_description
1 polymer ?
#
loop_
_entity_poly.entity_id
_entity_poly.type
_entity_poly.pdbx_seq_one_letter_code
_entity_poly.pdbx_strand_id
1 'polypeptide(L)'
;MQYKTIVYERSKGDNYNRQSLRFEVQVGENEDLVSILDCLTATVDQQLGINSEILERETKRLEGRKLDLTNEIENIESQLILAKERIMKAKLFLEKNGIPIPGEYDHLPF
;
A
#
# COMPACT_ATOMS: atom_id res chain seq x y z
N MET A 1 14.80 5.09 29.46
CA MET A 1 14.07 5.17 28.17
C MET A 1 14.20 6.59 27.66
N GLN A 2 14.71 6.75 26.44
CA GLN A 2 14.84 8.06 25.80
C GLN A 2 13.55 8.30 25.01
N TYR A 3 12.91 9.44 25.24
CA TYR A 3 11.70 9.84 24.54
C TYR A 3 12.04 11.00 23.60
N LYS A 4 11.36 11.04 22.45
CA LYS A 4 11.40 12.17 21.52
C LYS A 4 10.06 12.88 21.60
N THR A 5 10.09 14.20 21.72
CA THR A 5 8.87 15.01 21.69
C THR A 5 8.61 15.45 20.26
N ILE A 6 7.43 15.13 19.73
CA ILE A 6 6.95 15.66 18.46
C ILE A 6 5.90 16.71 18.75
N VAL A 7 6.07 17.89 18.14
CA VAL A 7 5.12 19.00 18.22
C VAL A 7 4.59 19.28 16.82
N TYR A 8 3.27 19.33 16.69
CA TYR A 8 2.59 19.75 15.47
C TYR A 8 1.66 20.91 15.77
N GLU A 9 1.81 22.01 15.03
CA GLU A 9 0.99 23.21 15.19
C GLU A 9 0.43 23.64 13.84
N ARG A 10 -0.87 23.92 13.81
CA ARG A 10 -1.55 24.42 12.61
C ARG A 10 -2.50 25.56 12.95
N SER A 11 -2.65 26.48 11.99
CA SER A 11 -3.62 27.58 12.05
C SER A 11 -4.70 27.40 10.97
N LYS A 12 -5.94 27.81 11.26
CA LYS A 12 -7.04 27.97 10.30
C LYS A 12 -7.63 29.38 10.39
N GLY A 13 -7.92 29.99 9.23
CA GLY A 13 -8.57 31.31 9.13
C GLY A 13 -7.60 32.49 9.16
N ASP A 14 -8.11 33.67 8.77
CA ASP A 14 -7.34 34.93 8.68
C ASP A 14 -7.72 35.91 9.80
N ASN A 15 -6.74 36.70 10.23
CA ASN A 15 -6.80 37.84 11.18
C ASN A 15 -7.81 37.72 12.34
N TYR A 16 -9.10 37.96 12.11
CA TYR A 16 -10.13 38.03 13.14
C TYR A 16 -10.76 36.67 13.52
N ASN A 17 -10.61 35.63 12.67
CA ASN A 17 -11.11 34.27 12.92
C ASN A 17 -9.98 33.23 12.97
N ARG A 18 -8.74 33.68 13.24
CA ARG A 18 -7.58 32.79 13.30
C ARG A 18 -7.69 31.87 14.53
N GLN A 19 -7.79 30.57 14.27
CA GLN A 19 -7.72 29.53 15.29
C GLN A 19 -6.42 28.76 15.09
N SER A 20 -5.61 28.66 16.13
CA SER A 20 -4.38 27.86 16.14
C SER A 20 -4.54 26.71 17.12
N LEU A 21 -4.09 25.53 16.71
CA LEU A 21 -4.07 24.36 17.56
C LEU A 21 -2.68 23.73 17.51
N ARG A 22 -2.13 23.48 18.68
CA ARG A 22 -0.85 22.82 18.89
C ARG A 22 -1.09 21.53 19.66
N PHE A 23 -0.56 20.44 19.14
CA PHE A 23 -0.52 19.14 19.82
C PHE A 23 0.93 18.70 20.03
N GLU A 24 1.17 18.08 21.17
CA GLU A 24 2.47 17.60 21.59
C GLU A 24 2.33 16.15 22.07
N VAL A 25 3.20 15.28 21.58
CA VAL A 25 3.22 13.85 21.94
C VAL A 25 4.64 13.41 22.25
N GLN A 26 4.79 12.57 23.27
CA GLN A 26 6.04 11.91 23.61
C GLN A 26 6.06 10.54 22.95
N VAL A 27 7.13 10.28 22.20
CA VAL A 27 7.28 9.11 21.33
C VAL A 27 8.47 8.31 21.79
N GLY A 28 8.30 6.98 21.89
CA GLY A 28 9.39 6.06 22.20
C GLY A 28 10.38 5.92 21.03
N GLU A 29 11.62 5.51 21.30
CA GLU A 29 12.65 5.34 20.26
C GLU A 29 12.30 4.34 19.15
N ASN A 30 11.42 3.36 19.44
CA ASN A 30 11.06 2.28 18.53
C ASN A 30 9.70 2.50 17.83
N GLU A 31 9.05 3.64 18.04
CA GLU A 31 7.74 3.90 17.45
C GLU A 31 7.88 4.47 16.04
N ASP A 32 6.90 4.14 15.18
CA ASP A 32 6.86 4.63 13.81
C ASP A 32 6.47 6.13 13.79
N LEU A 33 7.48 6.97 13.60
CA LEU A 33 7.34 8.42 13.56
C LEU A 33 6.39 8.89 12.46
N VAL A 34 6.29 8.17 11.33
CA VAL A 34 5.43 8.55 10.21
C VAL A 34 3.96 8.39 10.61
N SER A 35 3.59 7.21 11.12
CA SER A 35 2.24 6.95 11.62
C SER A 35 1.81 7.93 12.73
N ILE A 36 2.75 8.33 13.60
CA ILE A 36 2.46 9.28 14.69
C ILE A 36 2.23 10.70 14.15
N LEU A 37 3.03 11.15 13.19
CA LEU A 37 2.84 12.43 12.52
C LEU A 37 1.50 12.49 11.77
N ASP A 38 1.12 11.40 11.09
CA ASP A 38 -0.17 11.30 10.41
C ASP A 38 -1.34 11.41 11.40
N CYS A 39 -1.25 10.72 12.55
CA CYS A 39 -2.26 10.80 13.60
C CYS A 39 -2.38 12.21 14.20
N LEU A 40 -1.24 12.86 14.48
CA LEU A 40 -1.20 14.24 14.99
C LEU A 40 -1.83 15.22 13.98
N THR A 41 -1.49 15.07 12.70
CA THR A 41 -2.01 15.91 11.62
C THR A 41 -3.53 15.75 11.48
N ALA A 42 -4.01 14.50 11.42
CA ALA A 42 -5.44 14.20 11.32
C ALA A 42 -6.23 14.74 12.52
N THR A 43 -5.69 14.59 13.74
CA THR A 43 -6.33 15.08 14.97
C THR A 43 -6.45 16.61 14.98
N VAL A 44 -5.36 17.30 14.65
CA VAL A 44 -5.34 18.76 14.62
C VAL A 44 -6.25 19.32 13.52
N ASP A 45 -6.24 18.69 12.35
CA ASP A 45 -7.09 19.10 11.23
C ASP A 45 -8.57 18.89 11.54
N GLN A 46 -8.93 17.75 12.15
CA GLN A 46 -10.29 17.46 12.60
C GLN A 46 -10.77 18.47 13.65
N GLN A 47 -9.94 18.79 14.65
CA GLN A 47 -10.31 19.74 15.71
C GLN A 47 -10.44 21.17 15.21
N LEU A 48 -9.63 21.57 14.22
CA LEU A 48 -9.78 22.85 13.54
C LEU A 48 -10.93 22.84 12.52
N GLY A 49 -11.58 21.69 12.29
CA GLY A 49 -12.58 21.51 11.23
C GLY A 49 -12.02 21.86 9.84
N ILE A 50 -10.71 21.70 9.65
CA ILE A 50 -10.08 21.84 8.34
C ILE A 50 -10.56 20.63 7.54
N ASN A 51 -11.37 20.89 6.52
CA ASN A 51 -11.92 19.82 5.71
C ASN A 51 -10.74 19.05 5.12
N SER A 52 -10.59 17.79 5.50
CA SER A 52 -9.48 16.94 5.08
C SER A 52 -9.71 16.45 3.65
N GLU A 53 -10.27 17.29 2.76
CA GLU A 53 -10.53 16.98 1.35
C GLU A 53 -9.28 16.42 0.65
N ILE A 54 -8.09 16.83 1.10
CA ILE A 54 -6.81 16.28 0.67
C ILE A 54 -6.68 14.80 1.10
N LEU A 55 -6.99 14.50 2.35
CA LEU A 55 -6.95 13.16 2.95
C LEU A 55 -8.07 12.25 2.39
N GLU A 56 -9.26 12.79 2.13
CA GLU A 56 -10.36 12.09 1.47
C GLU A 56 -10.01 11.79 -0.01
N ARG A 57 -9.42 12.75 -0.72
CA ARG A 57 -8.93 12.57 -2.09
C ARG A 57 -7.80 11.55 -2.16
N GLU A 58 -6.87 11.60 -1.21
CA GLU A 58 -5.74 10.68 -1.16
C GLU A 58 -6.20 9.26 -0.79
N THR A 59 -7.14 9.12 0.15
CA THR A 59 -7.78 7.85 0.47
C THR A 59 -8.47 7.25 -0.76
N LYS A 60 -9.30 8.04 -1.47
CA LYS A 60 -9.95 7.58 -2.72
C LYS A 60 -8.93 7.18 -3.79
N ARG A 61 -7.82 7.92 -3.92
CA ARG A 61 -6.73 7.60 -4.86
C ARG A 61 -6.08 6.26 -4.51
N LEU A 62 -5.79 6.03 -3.23
CA LEU A 62 -5.19 4.79 -2.74
C LEU A 62 -6.13 3.59 -2.86
N GLU A 63 -7.42 3.77 -2.58
CA GLU A 63 -8.46 2.75 -2.77
C GLU A 63 -8.59 2.36 -4.25
N GLY A 64 -8.60 3.32 -5.17
CA GLY A 64 -8.59 3.06 -6.61
C GLY A 64 -7.35 2.27 -7.03
N ARG A 65 -6.16 2.68 -6.58
CA ARG A 65 -4.91 1.98 -6.89
C ARG A 65 -4.87 0.57 -6.32
N LYS A 66 -5.45 0.34 -5.14
CA LYS A 66 -5.59 -0.99 -4.55
C LYS A 66 -6.44 -1.90 -5.43
N LEU A 67 -7.56 -1.38 -5.95
CA LEU A 67 -8.43 -2.13 -6.86
C LEU A 67 -7.71 -2.49 -8.16
N ASP A 68 -7.00 -1.54 -8.77
CA ASP A 68 -6.23 -1.77 -10.00
C ASP A 68 -5.18 -2.87 -9.81
N LEU A 69 -4.41 -2.81 -8.72
CA LEU A 69 -3.43 -3.84 -8.39
C LEU A 69 -4.07 -5.21 -8.12
N THR A 70 -5.25 -5.24 -7.52
CA THR A 70 -5.99 -6.50 -7.29
C THR A 70 -6.37 -7.14 -8.62
N ASN A 71 -6.89 -6.34 -9.57
CA ASN A 71 -7.22 -6.82 -10.91
C ASN A 71 -5.98 -7.29 -11.69
N GLU A 72 -4.85 -6.60 -11.55
CA GLU A 72 -3.58 -7.03 -12.16
C GLU A 72 -3.10 -8.37 -11.60
N ILE A 73 -3.18 -8.56 -10.28
CA ILE A 73 -2.83 -9.84 -9.63
C ILE A 73 -3.72 -10.96 -10.17
N GLU A 74 -5.04 -10.78 -10.19
CA GLU A 74 -5.98 -11.78 -10.71
C GLU A 74 -5.69 -12.14 -12.18
N ASN A 75 -5.35 -11.15 -13.01
CA ASN A 75 -4.97 -11.37 -14.40
C ASN A 75 -3.67 -12.17 -14.52
N ILE A 76 -2.65 -11.84 -13.73
CA ILE A 76 -1.37 -12.57 -13.71
C ILE A 76 -1.59 -14.02 -13.24
N GLU A 77 -2.39 -14.23 -12.20
CA GLU A 77 -2.75 -15.57 -11.71
C GLU A 77 -3.46 -16.39 -12.79
N SER A 78 -4.40 -15.79 -13.52
CA SER A 78 -5.08 -16.44 -14.64
C SER A 78 -4.10 -16.86 -15.75
N GLN A 79 -3.16 -15.98 -16.10
CA GLN A 79 -2.11 -16.27 -17.08
C GLN A 79 -1.18 -17.39 -16.61
N LEU A 80 -0.82 -17.42 -15.33
CA LEU A 80 -0.03 -18.49 -14.73
C LEU A 80 -0.73 -19.84 -14.81
N ILE A 81 -2.04 -19.89 -14.53
CA ILE A 81 -2.83 -21.12 -14.66
C ILE A 81 -2.81 -21.61 -16.11
N LEU A 82 -3.08 -20.73 -17.08
CA LEU A 82 -3.06 -21.07 -18.50
C LEU A 82 -1.68 -21.54 -18.97
N ALA A 83 -0.61 -20.90 -18.51
CA ALA A 83 0.75 -21.31 -18.82
C ALA A 83 1.06 -22.71 -18.27
N LYS A 84 0.67 -23.00 -17.02
CA LYS A 84 0.82 -24.32 -16.40
C LYS A 84 0.07 -25.39 -17.18
N GLU A 85 -1.17 -25.14 -17.58
CA GLU A 85 -1.95 -26.08 -18.39
C GLU A 85 -1.30 -26.36 -19.75
N ARG A 86 -0.79 -25.33 -20.43
CA ARG A 86 -0.12 -25.48 -21.72
C ARG A 86 1.15 -26.30 -21.61
N ILE A 87 1.96 -26.04 -20.59
CA ILE A 87 3.17 -26.83 -20.31
C ILE A 87 2.81 -28.28 -20.03
N MET A 88 1.78 -28.53 -19.21
CA MET A 88 1.34 -29.89 -18.89
C MET A 88 0.85 -30.64 -20.14
N LYS A 89 0.06 -29.98 -20.99
CA LYS A 89 -0.40 -30.55 -22.27
C LYS A 89 0.79 -30.86 -23.21
N ALA A 90 1.77 -29.97 -23.27
CA ALA A 90 2.98 -30.18 -24.08
C ALA A 90 3.81 -31.37 -23.56
N LYS A 91 4.03 -31.47 -22.23
CA LYS A 91 4.73 -32.60 -21.62
C LYS A 91 4.04 -33.94 -21.94
N LEU A 92 2.72 -34.02 -21.73
CA LEU A 92 1.92 -35.22 -22.05
C LEU A 92 2.01 -35.61 -23.53
N PHE A 93 2.02 -34.62 -24.43
CA PHE A 93 2.17 -34.88 -25.86
C PHE A 93 3.56 -35.45 -26.20
N LEU A 94 4.63 -34.89 -25.65
CA LEU A 94 6.00 -35.34 -25.91
C LEU A 94 6.23 -36.76 -25.36
N GLU A 95 5.75 -37.04 -24.14
CA GLU A 95 5.79 -38.38 -23.54
C GLU A 95 5.07 -39.42 -24.42
N LYS A 96 3.87 -39.10 -24.90
CA LYS A 96 3.08 -40.00 -25.76
C LYS A 96 3.79 -40.34 -27.07
N ASN A 97 4.63 -39.44 -27.58
CA ASN A 97 5.37 -39.64 -28.83
C ASN A 97 6.79 -40.17 -28.61
N GLY A 98 7.17 -40.51 -27.37
CA GLY A 98 8.50 -41.04 -27.05
C GLY A 98 9.63 -40.01 -27.26
N ILE A 99 9.31 -38.72 -27.28
CA ILE A 99 10.30 -37.66 -27.45
C ILE A 99 10.87 -37.33 -26.06
N PRO A 100 12.19 -37.44 -25.84
CA PRO A 100 12.79 -37.16 -24.54
C PRO A 100 12.61 -35.68 -24.19
N ILE A 101 12.06 -35.42 -22.99
CA ILE A 101 11.92 -34.07 -22.45
C ILE A 101 13.26 -33.68 -21.81
N PRO A 102 13.92 -32.59 -22.23
CA PRO A 102 15.14 -32.10 -21.58
C PRO A 102 14.91 -31.84 -20.09
N GLY A 103 15.80 -32.29 -19.22
CA GLY A 103 15.65 -32.20 -17.75
C GLY A 103 15.69 -30.79 -17.14
N GLU A 104 15.86 -29.73 -17.94
CA GLU A 104 16.05 -28.35 -17.44
C GLU A 104 14.73 -27.62 -17.10
N TYR A 105 13.57 -28.26 -17.26
CA TYR A 105 12.27 -27.63 -16.94
C TYR A 105 11.92 -27.57 -15.44
N ASP A 106 12.81 -28.02 -14.56
CA ASP A 106 12.67 -27.83 -13.11
C ASP A 106 13.03 -26.39 -12.67
N HIS A 107 13.55 -25.55 -13.58
CA HIS A 107 14.00 -24.18 -13.31
C HIS A 107 13.24 -23.10 -14.10
N LEU A 108 12.09 -23.40 -14.68
CA LEU A 108 11.20 -22.34 -15.18
C LEU A 108 10.91 -21.37 -14.02
N PRO A 109 11.00 -20.04 -14.20
CA PRO A 109 10.72 -19.10 -13.14
C PRO A 109 9.22 -19.21 -12.82
N PHE A 110 8.92 -19.94 -11.75
CA PHE A 110 7.60 -20.02 -11.11
C PHE A 110 7.50 -18.91 -10.06
#